data_AF-A0A6V7VAX3-F1
#
_entry.id   AF-A0A6V7VAX3-F1
#
_cell.length_a   1.000
_cell.length_b   1.000
_cell.length_c   1.000
_cell.angle_alpha   90.00
_cell.angle_beta   90.00
_cell.angle_gamma   90.00
#
_symmetry.space_group_name_H-M   'P 1'
#
loop_
_entity.id
_entity.type
_entity.pdbx_description
1 polymer ?
#
loop_
_entity_poly.entity_id
_entity_poly.type
_entity_poly.pdbx_seq_one_letter_code
_entity_poly.pdbx_strand_id
1 'polypeptide(L)'
;MHTVESPTETLRYYDRNLLINKFFNSSATYRVDSSVFMPYDALTKITPTTPKEYIWNQNEVLAKALNKTKLAFQAISHCNASSSRDPITKRLQKLIGLDVVGECYGGRCSSDCYKRNMENHMFYLALENNICHNYVTEKFWNSLRSLTVPVVFSRSVLKGMDVPSNAFIALDDFKSVNEFAAYLKALQNDTERYLK
;
A
#
# COMPACT_ATOMS: atom_id res chain seq x y z
N MET A 1 16.63 12.38 14.84
CA MET A 1 16.05 12.72 13.51
C MET A 1 14.60 12.25 13.47
N HIS A 2 13.67 13.10 13.04
CA HIS A 2 12.25 12.74 12.87
C HIS A 2 11.91 12.80 11.38
N THR A 3 11.33 11.73 10.83
CA THR A 3 10.81 11.70 9.45
C THR A 3 9.92 10.49 9.27
N VAL A 4 8.85 10.66 8.50
CA VAL A 4 8.02 9.55 8.01
C VAL A 4 8.28 9.27 6.53
N GLU A 5 9.12 10.07 5.88
CA GLU A 5 9.46 9.91 4.47
C GLU A 5 10.64 8.96 4.24
N SER A 6 10.71 8.35 3.06
CA SER A 6 11.82 7.47 2.70
C SER A 6 13.18 8.18 2.81
N PRO A 7 14.32 7.45 2.93
CA PRO A 7 15.63 8.08 3.10
C PRO A 7 15.99 9.02 1.94
N THR A 8 15.60 8.68 0.72
CA THR A 8 15.86 9.52 -0.46
C THR A 8 15.04 10.80 -0.47
N GLU A 9 13.82 10.77 0.06
CA GLU A 9 12.94 11.93 0.12
C GLU A 9 13.22 12.82 1.33
N THR A 10 13.58 12.22 2.47
CA THR A 10 14.01 12.93 3.68
C THR A 10 15.12 13.95 3.38
N LEU A 11 16.07 13.57 2.53
CA LEU A 11 17.19 14.43 2.13
C LEU A 11 16.80 15.65 1.29
N ARG A 12 15.58 15.71 0.76
CA ARG A 12 15.07 16.92 0.09
C ARG A 12 14.67 18.00 1.08
N TYR A 13 14.31 17.60 2.30
CA TYR A 13 13.77 18.49 3.33
C TYR A 13 14.77 18.74 4.47
N TYR A 14 15.84 17.94 4.56
CA TYR A 14 16.86 18.07 5.60
C TYR A 14 18.23 18.36 5.00
N ASP A 15 18.88 19.40 5.51
CA ASP A 15 20.29 19.68 5.20
C ASP A 15 21.18 18.56 5.76
N ARG A 16 21.89 17.86 4.87
CA ARG A 16 22.84 16.78 5.24
C ARG A 16 23.94 17.27 6.18
N ASN A 17 24.29 18.55 6.13
CA ASN A 17 25.29 19.11 7.03
C ASN A 17 24.81 19.17 8.48
N LEU A 18 23.50 19.12 8.72
CA LEU A 18 22.92 18.96 10.05
C LEU A 18 23.01 17.50 10.52
N LEU A 19 23.04 16.53 9.59
CA LEU A 19 23.20 15.09 9.83
C LEU A 19 24.66 14.68 10.09
N ILE A 20 25.40 15.44 10.89
CA ILE A 20 26.74 15.06 11.35
C ILE A 20 26.66 13.95 12.41
N ASN A 21 27.65 13.04 12.41
CA ASN A 21 27.79 11.91 13.36
C ASN A 21 27.90 12.30 14.85
N LYS A 22 27.60 13.55 15.22
CA LYS A 22 27.75 14.10 16.58
C LYS A 22 26.43 14.38 17.31
N PHE A 23 25.28 14.47 16.64
CA PHE A 23 24.07 15.07 17.24
C PHE A 23 22.84 14.17 17.43
N PHE A 24 22.71 13.02 16.75
CA PHE A 24 21.48 12.22 16.87
C PHE A 24 21.75 10.85 17.48
N ASN A 25 21.46 10.73 18.77
CA ASN A 25 21.42 9.44 19.48
C ASN A 25 20.06 8.73 19.35
N SER A 26 19.06 9.39 18.75
CA SER A 26 17.69 8.91 18.68
C SER A 26 17.02 9.24 17.34
N SER A 27 16.23 8.29 16.84
CA SER A 27 15.43 8.41 15.61
C SER A 27 13.95 8.19 15.91
N ALA A 28 13.09 8.98 15.29
CA ALA A 28 11.64 8.86 15.36
C ALA A 28 11.09 8.70 13.93
N THR A 29 10.88 7.45 13.49
CA THR A 29 10.61 7.14 12.08
C THR A 29 9.72 5.92 11.89
N TYR A 30 9.30 5.64 10.66
CA TYR A 30 8.51 4.45 10.32
C TYR A 30 9.25 3.11 10.44
N ARG A 31 10.56 3.12 10.67
CA ARG A 31 11.38 1.90 10.79
C ARG A 31 11.11 1.21 12.13
N VAL A 32 10.92 -0.11 12.11
CA VAL A 32 10.65 -0.89 13.34
C VAL A 32 11.84 -0.93 14.31
N ASP A 33 13.06 -0.62 13.83
CA ASP A 33 14.29 -0.53 14.62
C ASP A 33 14.66 0.92 15.00
N SER A 34 13.73 1.87 14.84
CA SER A 34 13.95 3.25 15.30
C SER A 34 13.72 3.39 16.81
N SER A 35 14.34 4.41 17.42
CA SER A 35 14.22 4.65 18.87
C SER A 35 12.78 4.97 19.29
N VAL A 36 12.04 5.67 18.41
CA VAL A 36 10.61 5.91 18.52
C VAL A 36 9.95 5.47 17.22
N PHE A 37 9.28 4.32 17.26
CA PHE A 37 8.56 3.78 16.11
C PHE A 37 7.31 4.62 15.81
N MET A 38 7.28 5.24 14.63
CA MET A 38 6.22 6.10 14.14
C MET A 38 5.77 5.66 12.74
N PRO A 39 5.04 4.52 12.62
CA PRO A 39 4.51 4.08 11.34
C PRO A 39 3.35 4.97 10.89
N TYR A 40 2.98 4.88 9.61
CA TYR A 40 1.76 5.52 9.11
C TYR A 40 0.51 4.91 9.75
N ASP A 41 0.54 3.62 10.08
CA ASP A 41 -0.55 2.90 10.73
C ASP A 41 -0.10 1.53 11.25
N ALA A 42 -1.00 0.80 11.90
CA ALA A 42 -0.79 -0.58 12.32
C ALA A 42 -2.08 -1.40 12.36
N LEU A 43 -1.97 -2.72 12.15
CA LEU A 43 -3.02 -3.65 12.56
C LEU A 43 -2.88 -3.92 14.06
N THR A 44 -3.99 -3.79 14.78
CA THR A 44 -4.05 -4.13 16.20
C THR A 44 -4.84 -5.43 16.38
N LYS A 45 -4.36 -6.30 17.27
CA LYS A 45 -5.06 -7.54 17.59
C LYS A 45 -6.36 -7.21 18.31
N ILE A 46 -7.46 -7.80 17.84
CA ILE A 46 -8.75 -7.72 18.53
C ILE A 46 -8.62 -8.47 19.86
N THR A 47 -8.98 -7.79 20.94
CA THR A 47 -9.05 -8.30 22.31
C THR A 47 -10.50 -8.28 22.80
N PRO A 48 -10.83 -8.98 23.89
CA PRO A 48 -12.16 -8.89 24.52
C PRO A 48 -12.55 -7.46 24.95
N THR A 49 -11.58 -6.56 25.11
CA THR A 49 -11.79 -5.15 25.49
C THR A 49 -11.83 -4.21 24.29
N THR A 50 -11.64 -4.70 23.06
CA THR A 50 -11.70 -3.87 21.85
C THR A 50 -13.13 -3.35 21.66
N PRO A 51 -13.34 -2.02 21.55
CA PRO A 51 -14.67 -1.46 21.32
C PRO A 51 -15.30 -2.00 20.03
N LYS A 52 -16.61 -2.28 20.08
CA LYS A 52 -17.33 -2.94 18.98
C LYS A 52 -17.30 -2.13 17.68
N GLU A 53 -17.26 -0.81 17.77
CA GLU A 53 -17.14 0.11 16.65
C GLU A 53 -15.83 -0.03 15.86
N TYR A 54 -14.80 -0.64 16.45
CA TYR A 54 -13.54 -0.95 15.76
C TYR A 54 -13.47 -2.38 15.23
N ILE A 55 -14.49 -3.20 15.49
CA ILE A 55 -14.56 -4.59 15.04
C ILE A 55 -15.49 -4.66 13.82
N TRP A 56 -14.95 -5.10 12.70
CA TRP A 56 -15.73 -5.31 11.49
C TRP A 56 -16.68 -6.50 11.64
N ASN A 57 -17.94 -6.33 11.24
CA ASN A 57 -18.87 -7.44 11.11
C ASN A 57 -18.53 -8.29 9.88
N GLN A 58 -18.40 -9.61 10.05
CA GLN A 58 -17.99 -10.51 8.96
C GLN A 58 -18.96 -10.48 7.77
N ASN A 59 -20.27 -10.38 7.99
CA ASN A 59 -21.25 -10.29 6.90
C ASN A 59 -21.14 -8.97 6.14
N GLU A 60 -20.86 -7.87 6.84
CA GLU A 60 -20.62 -6.57 6.20
C GLU A 60 -19.32 -6.57 5.38
N VAL A 61 -18.26 -7.21 5.89
CA VAL A 61 -17.00 -7.39 5.18
C VAL A 61 -17.22 -8.19 3.91
N LEU A 62 -17.90 -9.35 4.01
CA LEU A 62 -18.23 -10.19 2.86
C LEU A 62 -19.06 -9.43 1.83
N ALA A 63 -20.11 -8.72 2.25
CA ALA A 63 -20.93 -7.92 1.34
C ALA A 63 -20.12 -6.84 0.62
N LYS A 64 -19.24 -6.12 1.33
CA LYS A 64 -18.37 -5.10 0.73
C LYS A 64 -17.32 -5.69 -0.21
N ALA A 65 -16.73 -6.83 0.14
CA ALA A 65 -15.76 -7.52 -0.71
C ALA A 65 -16.42 -8.04 -1.99
N LEU A 66 -17.60 -8.65 -1.89
CA LEU A 66 -18.35 -9.21 -3.03
C LEU A 66 -18.95 -8.14 -3.96
N ASN A 67 -19.17 -6.91 -3.47
CA ASN A 67 -19.64 -5.80 -4.30
C ASN A 67 -18.56 -5.19 -5.20
N LYS A 68 -17.28 -5.59 -5.05
CA LYS A 68 -16.19 -5.10 -5.88
C LYS A 68 -16.22 -5.78 -7.24
N THR A 69 -16.31 -4.99 -8.30
CA THR A 69 -16.48 -5.49 -9.68
C THR A 69 -15.29 -5.15 -10.58
N LYS A 70 -14.57 -4.08 -10.27
CA LYS A 70 -13.40 -3.66 -11.04
C LYS A 70 -12.14 -4.33 -10.49
N LEU A 71 -11.21 -4.64 -11.39
CA LEU A 71 -10.04 -5.42 -11.04
C LEU A 71 -9.06 -4.64 -10.15
N ALA A 72 -8.41 -3.60 -10.68
CA ALA A 72 -7.36 -2.91 -9.95
C ALA A 72 -7.41 -1.39 -10.09
N PHE A 73 -7.02 -0.68 -9.03
CA PHE A 73 -6.97 0.79 -8.98
C PHE A 73 -5.61 1.29 -8.48
N GLN A 74 -5.18 2.45 -8.98
CA GLN A 74 -4.00 3.17 -8.48
C GLN A 74 -4.17 4.69 -8.55
N ALA A 75 -3.81 5.40 -7.48
CA ALA A 75 -3.74 6.86 -7.47
C ALA A 75 -2.28 7.32 -7.42
N ILE A 76 -1.86 8.18 -8.36
CA ILE A 76 -0.47 8.62 -8.52
C ILE A 76 -0.39 10.14 -8.76
N SER A 77 0.17 10.87 -7.79
CA SER A 77 0.47 12.30 -7.92
C SER A 77 1.96 12.65 -7.88
N HIS A 78 2.83 11.79 -7.36
CA HIS A 78 4.29 12.01 -7.38
C HIS A 78 4.93 11.27 -8.56
N CYS A 79 5.19 11.92 -9.69
CA CYS A 79 5.70 11.25 -10.89
C CYS A 79 7.20 10.91 -10.79
N ASN A 80 7.69 10.07 -11.72
CA ASN A 80 9.10 9.65 -11.81
C ASN A 80 9.62 9.03 -10.50
N ALA A 81 8.83 8.12 -9.93
CA ALA A 81 9.19 7.42 -8.71
C ALA A 81 10.47 6.59 -8.88
N SER A 82 11.40 6.74 -7.92
CA SER A 82 12.67 6.00 -7.90
C SER A 82 12.49 4.48 -7.74
N SER A 83 11.31 4.03 -7.28
CA SER A 83 10.93 2.63 -7.18
C SER A 83 10.65 1.92 -8.51
N SER A 84 10.74 2.60 -9.65
CA SER A 84 10.27 2.08 -10.95
C SER A 84 8.76 1.79 -10.99
N ARG A 85 7.97 2.39 -10.09
CA ARG A 85 6.51 2.28 -10.10
C ARG A 85 5.92 2.63 -11.46
N ASP A 86 6.31 3.76 -12.03
CA ASP A 86 5.67 4.31 -13.22
C ASP A 86 5.76 3.39 -14.45
N PRO A 87 6.93 2.82 -14.83
CA PRO A 87 6.98 1.85 -15.92
C PRO A 87 6.22 0.56 -15.60
N ILE A 88 6.20 0.11 -14.34
CA ILE A 88 5.43 -1.08 -13.92
C ILE A 88 3.92 -0.83 -14.08
N THR A 89 3.42 0.31 -13.59
CA THR A 89 2.02 0.73 -13.76
C THR A 89 1.64 0.77 -15.24
N LYS A 90 2.45 1.43 -16.08
CA LYS A 90 2.20 1.49 -17.54
C LYS A 90 2.17 0.12 -18.20
N ARG A 91 3.00 -0.83 -17.73
CA ARG A 91 2.98 -2.21 -18.23
C ARG A 91 1.71 -2.92 -17.79
N LEU A 92 1.30 -2.76 -16.53
CA LEU A 92 0.09 -3.39 -15.99
C LEU A 92 -1.18 -2.87 -16.66
N GLN A 93 -1.30 -1.57 -16.94
CA GLN A 93 -2.45 -1.02 -17.68
C GLN A 93 -2.68 -1.69 -19.04
N LYS A 94 -1.61 -2.21 -19.68
CA LYS A 94 -1.73 -2.96 -20.95
C LYS A 94 -2.11 -4.43 -20.76
N LEU A 95 -1.92 -4.98 -19.55
CA LEU A 95 -2.11 -6.39 -19.25
C LEU A 95 -3.44 -6.66 -18.55
N ILE A 96 -3.92 -5.74 -17.72
CA ILE A 96 -5.09 -5.90 -16.86
C ILE A 96 -5.96 -4.63 -16.87
N GLY A 97 -7.23 -4.75 -16.43
CA GLY A 97 -8.09 -3.61 -16.17
C GLY A 97 -7.60 -2.83 -14.94
N LEU A 98 -6.67 -1.90 -15.16
CA LEU A 98 -6.09 -1.05 -14.12
C LEU A 98 -6.51 0.41 -14.34
N ASP A 99 -7.42 0.88 -13.50
CA ASP A 99 -7.83 2.28 -13.44
C ASP A 99 -6.74 3.09 -12.73
N VAL A 100 -6.20 4.11 -13.40
CA VAL A 100 -5.17 4.98 -12.83
C VAL A 100 -5.60 6.43 -12.89
N VAL A 101 -5.46 7.13 -11.77
CA VAL A 101 -5.82 8.55 -11.61
C VAL A 101 -4.71 9.31 -10.89
N GLY A 102 -4.83 10.63 -10.85
CA GLY A 102 -3.88 11.50 -10.16
C GLY A 102 -3.06 12.36 -11.12
N GLU A 103 -2.28 13.28 -10.57
CA GLU A 103 -1.66 14.37 -11.35
C GLU A 103 -0.75 13.85 -12.47
N CYS A 104 -0.14 12.67 -12.31
CA CYS A 104 0.67 12.03 -13.36
C CYS A 104 -0.13 11.49 -14.54
N TYR A 105 -1.46 11.47 -14.45
CA TYR A 105 -2.40 10.96 -15.46
C TYR A 105 -3.41 12.04 -15.88
N GLY A 106 -3.05 13.32 -15.75
CA GLY A 106 -3.79 14.43 -16.35
C GLY A 106 -5.01 14.91 -15.58
N GLY A 107 -5.19 14.51 -14.31
CA GLY A 107 -6.30 15.00 -13.50
C GLY A 107 -6.15 14.72 -12.01
N ARG A 108 -6.86 15.49 -11.18
CA ARG A 108 -6.90 15.23 -9.74
C ARG A 108 -7.99 14.22 -9.40
N CYS A 109 -7.74 13.38 -8.41
CA CYS A 109 -8.76 12.54 -7.79
C CYS A 109 -9.09 13.12 -6.42
N SER A 110 -10.27 13.71 -6.28
CA SER A 110 -10.78 14.18 -4.98
C SER A 110 -10.94 13.01 -4.00
N SER A 111 -11.16 13.33 -2.72
CA SER A 111 -11.45 12.33 -1.69
C SER A 111 -12.62 11.40 -2.07
N ASP A 112 -13.68 11.94 -2.67
CA ASP A 112 -14.82 11.15 -3.14
C ASP A 112 -14.49 10.30 -4.37
N CYS A 113 -13.63 10.79 -5.26
CA CYS A 113 -13.09 9.98 -6.35
C CYS A 113 -12.29 8.80 -5.78
N TYR A 114 -11.40 9.04 -4.82
CA TYR A 114 -10.56 8.01 -4.23
C TYR A 114 -11.40 6.98 -3.50
N LYS A 115 -12.29 7.43 -2.60
CA LYS A 115 -13.21 6.56 -1.85
C LYS A 115 -14.04 5.66 -2.76
N ARG A 116 -14.70 6.23 -3.79
CA ARG A 116 -15.50 5.44 -4.74
C ARG A 116 -14.66 4.40 -5.49
N ASN A 117 -13.43 4.75 -5.88
CA ASN A 117 -12.57 3.77 -6.55
C ASN A 117 -12.15 2.66 -5.58
N MET A 118 -11.73 2.98 -4.36
CA MET A 118 -11.40 1.97 -3.34
C MET A 118 -12.59 1.05 -3.06
N GLU A 119 -13.81 1.57 -2.98
CA GLU A 119 -15.01 0.76 -2.74
C GLU A 119 -15.33 -0.22 -3.88
N ASN A 120 -15.03 0.14 -5.13
CA ASN A 120 -15.42 -0.65 -6.32
C ASN A 120 -14.34 -1.60 -6.87
N HIS A 121 -13.09 -1.47 -6.42
CA HIS A 121 -11.97 -2.28 -6.91
C HIS A 121 -11.56 -3.38 -5.95
N MET A 122 -11.17 -4.53 -6.50
CA MET A 122 -10.69 -5.70 -5.75
C MET A 122 -9.28 -5.48 -5.20
N PHE A 123 -8.40 -4.89 -6.01
CA PHE A 123 -6.99 -4.66 -5.70
C PHE A 123 -6.62 -3.18 -5.77
N TYR A 124 -5.76 -2.74 -4.85
CA TYR A 124 -5.16 -1.41 -4.89
C TYR A 124 -3.64 -1.53 -5.01
N LEU A 125 -3.06 -0.91 -6.02
CA LEU A 125 -1.62 -0.90 -6.24
C LEU A 125 -0.95 0.10 -5.29
N ALA A 126 -0.72 -0.34 -4.06
CA ALA A 126 0.02 0.38 -3.01
C ALA A 126 1.54 0.39 -3.26
N LEU A 127 1.92 0.75 -4.49
CA LEU A 127 3.31 0.85 -4.93
C LEU A 127 3.88 2.21 -4.49
N GLU A 128 4.79 2.18 -3.52
CA GLU A 128 5.42 3.40 -3.00
C GLU A 128 6.36 4.06 -3.99
N ASN A 129 6.66 5.34 -3.79
CA ASN A 129 7.65 6.09 -4.56
C ASN A 129 9.09 5.55 -4.39
N ASN A 130 9.35 4.84 -3.29
CA ASN A 130 10.63 4.20 -2.98
C ASN A 130 10.42 2.80 -2.39
N ILE A 131 11.32 1.87 -2.71
CA ILE A 131 11.33 0.53 -2.12
C ILE A 131 12.29 0.56 -0.93
N CYS A 132 11.74 0.65 0.28
CA CYS A 132 12.52 0.72 1.52
C CYS A 132 11.91 -0.22 2.57
N HIS A 133 12.76 -0.80 3.41
CA HIS A 133 12.32 -1.64 4.51
C HIS A 133 11.41 -0.85 5.47
N ASN A 134 10.21 -1.35 5.74
CA ASN A 134 9.12 -0.77 6.53
C ASN A 134 8.51 0.52 5.99
N TYR A 135 8.87 0.98 4.79
CA TYR A 135 8.24 2.16 4.21
C TYR A 135 6.89 1.77 3.58
N VAL A 136 5.86 1.80 4.41
CA VAL A 136 4.48 1.39 4.10
C VAL A 136 3.57 2.53 4.53
N THR A 137 2.98 3.23 3.55
CA THR A 137 2.31 4.52 3.78
C THR A 137 0.79 4.40 3.78
N GLU A 138 0.08 5.54 3.72
CA GLU A 138 -1.38 5.60 3.61
C GLU A 138 -1.93 4.75 2.46
N LYS A 139 -1.15 4.52 1.40
CA LYS A 139 -1.55 3.70 0.25
C LYS A 139 -1.94 2.28 0.66
N PHE A 140 -1.13 1.65 1.48
CA PHE A 140 -1.37 0.29 1.97
C PHE A 140 -2.48 0.28 3.02
N TRP A 141 -2.42 1.19 3.98
CA TRP A 141 -3.35 1.19 5.12
C TRP A 141 -4.78 1.58 4.72
N ASN A 142 -4.93 2.51 3.77
CA ASN A 142 -6.24 2.89 3.24
C ASN A 142 -6.88 1.79 2.42
N SER A 143 -6.08 0.91 1.79
CA SER A 143 -6.64 -0.26 1.09
C SER A 143 -7.24 -1.26 2.06
N LEU A 144 -6.53 -1.60 3.14
CA LEU A 144 -7.07 -2.46 4.20
C LEU A 144 -8.34 -1.86 4.83
N ARG A 145 -8.34 -0.57 5.16
CA ARG A 145 -9.54 0.13 5.66
C ARG A 145 -10.74 0.09 4.70
N SER A 146 -10.47 0.03 3.40
CA SER A 146 -11.50 -0.02 2.35
C SER A 146 -11.80 -1.45 1.89
N LEU A 147 -11.32 -2.46 2.64
CA LEU A 147 -11.44 -3.88 2.33
C LEU A 147 -10.93 -4.24 0.92
N THR A 148 -9.93 -3.51 0.45
CA THR A 148 -9.32 -3.65 -0.87
C THR A 148 -7.94 -4.24 -0.71
N VAL A 149 -7.64 -5.32 -1.42
CA VAL A 149 -6.39 -6.06 -1.22
C VAL A 149 -5.21 -5.21 -1.70
N PRO A 150 -4.28 -4.83 -0.81
CA PRO A 150 -3.09 -4.09 -1.19
C PRO A 150 -2.16 -4.97 -2.02
N VAL A 151 -1.58 -4.34 -3.04
CA VAL A 151 -0.51 -4.88 -3.85
C VAL A 151 0.75 -4.04 -3.61
N VAL A 152 1.81 -4.66 -3.07
CA VAL A 152 3.09 -4.01 -2.74
C VAL A 152 4.23 -4.51 -3.64
N PHE A 153 5.36 -3.79 -3.66
CA PHE A 153 6.53 -4.22 -4.43
C PHE A 153 7.12 -5.55 -3.96
N SER A 154 7.36 -5.67 -2.66
CA SER A 154 8.09 -6.81 -2.10
C SER A 154 7.56 -7.19 -0.73
N ARG A 155 7.50 -8.50 -0.42
CA ARG A 155 7.19 -8.95 0.96
C ARG A 155 8.14 -8.36 2.00
N SER A 156 9.39 -8.14 1.62
CA SER A 156 10.43 -7.64 2.53
C SER A 156 10.16 -6.23 3.06
N VAL A 157 9.31 -5.43 2.41
CA VAL A 157 8.95 -4.08 2.88
C VAL A 157 8.12 -4.13 4.16
N LEU A 158 7.38 -5.23 4.39
CA LEU A 158 6.55 -5.46 5.58
C LEU A 158 7.24 -6.34 6.63
N LYS A 159 8.49 -6.76 6.41
CA LYS A 159 9.20 -7.66 7.33
C LYS A 159 9.33 -6.99 8.71
N GLY A 160 8.96 -7.75 9.76
CA GLY A 160 8.99 -7.27 11.14
C GLY A 160 7.78 -6.45 11.57
N MET A 161 6.80 -6.25 10.67
CA MET A 161 5.53 -5.62 11.00
C MET A 161 4.47 -6.69 11.29
N ASP A 162 3.51 -6.39 12.17
CA ASP A 162 2.41 -7.28 12.55
C ASP A 162 1.29 -7.33 11.47
N VAL A 163 1.66 -7.65 10.24
CA VAL A 163 0.74 -7.78 9.09
C VAL A 163 0.70 -9.23 8.61
N PRO A 164 -0.46 -9.89 8.58
CA PRO A 164 -0.58 -11.25 8.07
C PRO A 164 -0.09 -11.38 6.62
N SER A 165 0.62 -12.46 6.31
CA SER A 165 1.22 -12.67 4.99
C SER A 165 0.21 -12.86 3.86
N ASN A 166 -1.04 -13.24 4.18
CA ASN A 166 -2.16 -13.34 3.24
C ASN A 166 -2.99 -12.05 3.15
N ALA A 167 -2.70 -11.02 3.94
CA ALA A 167 -3.46 -9.75 3.90
C ALA A 167 -3.10 -8.87 2.68
N PHE A 168 -2.10 -9.26 1.89
CA PHE A 168 -1.59 -8.49 0.75
C PHE A 168 -0.94 -9.39 -0.29
N ILE A 169 -0.78 -8.87 -1.50
CA ILE A 169 -0.05 -9.51 -2.59
C ILE A 169 1.25 -8.73 -2.84
N ALA A 170 2.37 -9.43 -3.03
CA ALA A 170 3.63 -8.79 -3.39
C ALA A 170 4.00 -9.09 -4.85
N LEU A 171 4.49 -8.09 -5.57
CA LEU A 171 4.93 -8.25 -6.95
C LEU A 171 6.12 -9.22 -7.07
N ASP A 172 6.99 -9.26 -6.07
CA ASP A 172 8.16 -10.14 -6.02
C ASP A 172 7.84 -11.61 -5.71
N ASP A 173 6.58 -11.95 -5.43
CA ASP A 173 6.12 -13.34 -5.35
C ASP A 173 6.06 -13.99 -6.76
N PHE A 174 6.15 -13.21 -7.83
CA PHE A 174 5.98 -13.65 -9.21
C PHE A 174 7.27 -13.49 -10.01
N LYS A 175 7.52 -14.41 -10.96
CA LYS A 175 8.70 -14.37 -11.83
C LYS A 175 8.64 -13.23 -12.84
N SER A 176 7.44 -12.72 -13.12
CA SER A 176 7.25 -11.61 -14.06
C SER A 176 5.95 -10.84 -13.81
N VAL A 177 5.90 -9.60 -14.32
CA VAL A 177 4.68 -8.77 -14.34
C VAL A 177 3.54 -9.46 -15.10
N ASN A 178 3.86 -10.28 -16.12
CA ASN A 178 2.86 -11.04 -16.87
C ASN A 178 2.21 -12.13 -16.01
N GLU A 179 3.01 -12.85 -15.20
CA GLU A 179 2.51 -13.88 -14.29
C GLU A 179 1.66 -13.26 -13.18
N PHE A 180 2.12 -12.15 -12.60
CA PHE A 180 1.33 -11.38 -11.63
C PHE A 180 0.00 -10.89 -12.23
N ALA A 181 0.02 -10.35 -13.46
CA ALA A 181 -1.20 -9.94 -14.15
C ALA A 181 -2.18 -11.10 -14.38
N ALA A 182 -1.68 -12.28 -14.75
CA ALA A 182 -2.49 -13.48 -14.92
C ALA A 182 -3.08 -13.95 -13.57
N TYR A 183 -2.32 -13.86 -12.49
CA TYR A 183 -2.78 -14.19 -11.14
C TYR A 183 -3.93 -13.29 -10.68
N LEU A 184 -3.84 -11.97 -10.86
CA LEU A 184 -4.95 -11.07 -10.51
C LEU A 184 -6.23 -11.35 -11.32
N LYS A 185 -6.09 -11.63 -12.62
CA LYS A 185 -7.22 -12.03 -13.47
C LYS A 185 -7.85 -13.35 -13.03
N ALA A 186 -7.04 -14.31 -12.57
CA ALA A 186 -7.54 -15.58 -12.05
C ALA A 186 -8.35 -15.36 -10.76
N LEU A 187 -7.88 -14.52 -9.85
CA LEU A 187 -8.62 -14.17 -8.62
C LEU A 187 -9.94 -13.45 -8.88
N GLN A 188 -10.01 -12.62 -9.92
CA GLN A 188 -11.26 -11.93 -10.28
C GLN A 188 -12.41 -12.90 -10.56
N ASN A 189 -12.10 -14.08 -11.07
CA ASN A 189 -13.07 -15.11 -11.43
C ASN A 189 -13.17 -16.24 -10.38
N ASP A 190 -12.47 -16.11 -9.25
CA ASP A 190 -12.43 -17.11 -8.18
C ASP A 190 -12.70 -16.44 -6.82
N THR A 191 -13.99 -16.30 -6.52
CA THR A 191 -14.47 -15.66 -5.29
C THR A 191 -13.95 -16.37 -4.03
N GLU A 192 -13.83 -17.69 -4.03
CA GLU A 192 -13.35 -18.43 -2.87
C GLU A 192 -11.89 -18.09 -2.57
N ARG A 193 -11.04 -18.03 -3.61
CA ARG A 193 -9.65 -17.62 -3.44
C ARG A 193 -9.49 -16.14 -3.14
N TYR A 194 -10.34 -15.28 -3.68
CA TYR A 194 -10.30 -13.85 -3.40
C TYR A 194 -10.61 -13.52 -1.93
N LEU A 195 -11.49 -14.30 -1.30
CA LEU A 195 -11.91 -14.09 0.09
C LEU A 195 -10.97 -14.73 1.15
N LYS A 196 -9.91 -15.43 0.74
CA LYS A 196 -8.91 -16.09 1.63
C LYS A 196 -7.67 -15.23 1.86
#